data_AF-A0A182QYC1-F1
#
_entry.id   AF-A0A182QYC1-F1
#
_cell.length_a   1.000
_cell.length_b   1.000
_cell.length_c   1.000
_cell.angle_alpha   90.00
_cell.angle_beta   90.00
_cell.angle_gamma   90.00
#
_symmetry.space_group_name_H-M   'P 1'
#
loop_
_entity.id
_entity.type
_entity.pdbx_description
1 polymer ?
#
loop_
_entity_poly.entity_id
_entity_poly.type
_entity_poly.pdbx_seq_one_letter_code
_entity_poly.pdbx_strand_id
1 'polypeptide(L)'
;LPDTFHTTAGLTHTTQQQQQQQHYTNSLPQLNSFPTEQTGAYTIAQPSGTVGGFLSTSTSEALPSHQSSVSTPYVANTSVPSPAQTTQATVRQELIDSLPVDVSQIEEKQLGPGGPNQAESNGIQRALCWLREKRLPDYSWGNDTHMVILAKELSGARDPTDNDNPIQAVSDLENLLSIKQMDIEVLTMLDRHHATAKLPHTDHVAKYILAMGGLCKDARHFYGHDLVAALEHHEHDQGQEYEFALTALAICSSATHVRKRQIRRLLDIASGEVNDVDTIAMVLLALRCIVTDHRHRHLQHFVRRPARGLASLQGTQGTFGSLRSTALAMQALQDLEPDPAGKWNRTAASEWLLAKQRPDGGWTEEPLQDGQDPSIGIGLTADIVLALGWRGLGAVRALQCDHVMRESNEPSENGEPKLAAPVGLGISPVEELEPRNVSYTYTLWVGTNETEEYFLDLTSPKNTTFFRAMKQAAEIDPRFTFEAREWPNGHYVHTLAGMKEEPKSYHFWLLYRLPERPDTKNPPGNQLIAPLGVDELLVEDGEHYLYWYKKL
;
A
#
# COMPACT_ATOMS: atom_id res chain seq x y z
N LEU A 1 36.60 -40.68 -66.27
CA LEU A 1 35.62 -40.93 -67.35
C LEU A 1 34.91 -42.26 -67.10
N PRO A 2 33.59 -42.26 -66.91
CA PRO A 2 32.76 -41.13 -66.52
C PRO A 2 31.91 -41.44 -65.26
N ASP A 3 31.09 -40.55 -64.70
CA ASP A 3 31.17 -39.09 -64.44
C ASP A 3 30.02 -38.75 -63.46
N THR A 4 30.19 -37.79 -62.54
CA THR A 4 29.12 -36.90 -62.03
C THR A 4 29.67 -35.92 -60.99
N PHE A 5 29.40 -34.62 -61.16
CA PHE A 5 29.76 -33.58 -60.18
C PHE A 5 28.87 -32.33 -60.32
N HIS A 6 28.63 -31.68 -59.17
CA HIS A 6 28.40 -30.23 -58.95
C HIS A 6 27.13 -29.45 -59.40
N THR A 7 26.26 -29.23 -58.41
CA THR A 7 25.85 -27.93 -57.78
C THR A 7 25.06 -26.81 -58.51
N THR A 8 24.04 -26.30 -57.79
CA THR A 8 23.48 -24.90 -57.78
C THR A 8 22.79 -24.35 -59.03
N ALA A 9 21.79 -23.45 -58.94
CA ALA A 9 21.32 -22.59 -57.83
C ALA A 9 19.84 -22.15 -58.02
N GLY A 10 19.26 -21.45 -57.02
CA GLY A 10 18.29 -20.37 -57.30
C GLY A 10 16.97 -20.32 -56.50
N LEU A 11 16.66 -19.09 -56.05
CA LEU A 11 15.33 -18.46 -55.92
C LEU A 11 14.29 -19.04 -54.94
N THR A 12 14.06 -18.28 -53.86
CA THR A 12 12.77 -18.21 -53.14
C THR A 12 11.81 -17.24 -53.84
N HIS A 13 10.51 -17.52 -53.79
CA HIS A 13 9.46 -16.61 -54.28
C HIS A 13 8.43 -16.34 -53.18
N THR A 14 8.18 -15.07 -52.87
CA THR A 14 7.01 -14.60 -52.11
C THR A 14 6.04 -13.91 -53.07
N THR A 15 4.75 -14.16 -52.88
CA THR A 15 3.70 -13.71 -53.81
C THR A 15 3.02 -12.45 -53.28
N GLN A 16 2.98 -11.39 -54.10
CA GLN A 16 2.12 -10.22 -53.86
C GLN A 16 0.75 -10.40 -54.51
N GLN A 17 -0.29 -9.81 -53.92
CA GLN A 17 -1.38 -9.19 -54.69
C GLN A 17 -2.00 -8.01 -53.92
N GLN A 18 -2.49 -7.02 -54.66
CA GLN A 18 -3.16 -5.80 -54.18
C GLN A 18 -4.69 -6.07 -54.03
N GLN A 19 -5.62 -5.16 -53.69
CA GLN A 19 -5.73 -3.68 -53.58
C GLN A 19 -6.95 -3.40 -52.64
N GLN A 20 -7.46 -2.22 -52.26
CA GLN A 20 -7.21 -0.79 -52.57
C GLN A 20 -7.69 0.07 -51.38
N GLN A 21 -7.08 1.24 -51.16
CA GLN A 21 -7.75 2.38 -50.50
C GLN A 21 -7.26 3.71 -51.11
N GLN A 22 -8.05 4.77 -51.00
CA GLN A 22 -7.94 5.99 -51.83
C GLN A 22 -7.36 7.18 -51.05
N HIS A 23 -6.56 7.99 -51.72
CA HIS A 23 -6.09 9.28 -51.18
C HIS A 23 -7.12 10.39 -51.39
N TYR A 24 -7.30 11.22 -50.36
CA TYR A 24 -7.65 12.63 -50.52
C TYR A 24 -6.61 13.47 -49.76
N THR A 25 -6.11 14.51 -50.42
CA THR A 25 -5.16 15.48 -49.85
C THR A 25 -5.83 16.84 -49.72
N ASN A 26 -5.45 17.60 -48.69
CA ASN A 26 -5.67 19.04 -48.66
C ASN A 26 -4.60 19.73 -47.79
N SER A 27 -4.42 21.04 -47.97
CA SER A 27 -3.18 21.76 -47.68
C SER A 27 -3.20 22.63 -46.42
N LEU A 28 -2.01 22.80 -45.84
CA LEU A 28 -1.69 23.87 -44.88
C LEU A 28 -1.27 25.15 -45.64
N PRO A 29 -1.69 26.35 -45.21
CA PRO A 29 -1.12 27.62 -45.66
C PRO A 29 0.07 28.08 -44.79
N GLN A 30 1.11 28.62 -45.42
CA GLN A 30 2.14 29.43 -44.74
C GLN A 30 1.78 30.92 -44.79
N LEU A 31 2.35 31.71 -43.85
CA LEU A 31 2.52 33.16 -44.02
C LEU A 31 3.84 33.60 -43.34
N ASN A 32 4.51 34.59 -43.91
CA ASN A 32 5.89 34.99 -43.59
C ASN A 32 5.96 36.22 -42.67
N SER A 33 7.03 36.36 -41.87
CA SER A 33 8.15 37.31 -42.15
C SER A 33 9.04 37.61 -40.92
N PHE A 34 10.32 37.91 -41.18
CA PHE A 34 11.26 38.52 -40.23
C PHE A 34 11.27 40.06 -40.38
N PRO A 35 11.88 40.80 -39.44
CA PRO A 35 13.18 41.40 -39.80
C PRO A 35 14.29 41.19 -38.74
N THR A 36 15.52 41.61 -39.08
CA THR A 36 16.76 41.27 -38.36
C THR A 36 17.63 42.51 -38.09
N GLU A 37 18.02 42.75 -36.84
CA GLU A 37 19.09 43.67 -36.39
C GLU A 37 19.53 43.30 -34.94
N GLN A 38 20.72 43.58 -34.43
CA GLN A 38 22.06 43.73 -35.06
C GLN A 38 23.16 43.43 -34.01
N THR A 39 24.37 43.14 -34.48
CA THR A 39 25.67 42.93 -33.78
C THR A 39 25.88 43.43 -32.34
N GLY A 40 26.56 42.62 -31.51
CA GLY A 40 27.22 43.07 -30.28
C GLY A 40 28.14 42.00 -29.65
N ALA A 41 29.44 42.01 -29.96
CA ALA A 41 30.42 41.05 -29.44
C ALA A 41 31.52 41.72 -28.63
N TYR A 42 31.88 41.14 -27.48
CA TYR A 42 33.08 41.51 -26.70
C TYR A 42 33.82 40.26 -26.22
N THR A 43 35.14 40.31 -26.36
CA THR A 43 36.14 39.28 -25.98
C THR A 43 37.10 39.91 -24.96
N ILE A 44 38.11 39.15 -24.48
CA ILE A 44 39.21 39.52 -23.55
C ILE A 44 38.89 39.16 -22.08
N ALA A 45 39.72 38.39 -21.35
CA ALA A 45 40.87 37.55 -21.76
C ALA A 45 41.22 36.51 -20.67
N GLN A 46 42.04 35.51 -21.03
CA GLN A 46 42.85 34.71 -20.09
C GLN A 46 44.08 35.50 -19.61
N PRO A 47 44.78 34.99 -18.58
CA PRO A 47 46.22 34.78 -18.74
C PRO A 47 46.61 33.30 -18.60
N SER A 48 47.62 32.87 -19.36
CA SER A 48 48.08 31.47 -19.44
C SER A 48 49.19 31.13 -18.43
N GLY A 49 49.28 29.85 -18.03
CA GLY A 49 50.28 29.32 -17.10
C GLY A 49 50.89 27.98 -17.53
N THR A 50 51.65 27.98 -18.62
CA THR A 50 52.44 26.88 -19.21
C THR A 50 53.67 26.52 -18.31
N VAL A 51 54.38 25.37 -18.36
CA VAL A 51 54.52 24.24 -19.31
C VAL A 51 54.89 22.92 -18.58
N GLY A 52 54.46 21.76 -19.11
CA GLY A 52 55.25 20.50 -19.12
C GLY A 52 55.15 19.55 -17.90
N GLY A 53 55.46 18.25 -18.04
CA GLY A 53 55.79 17.48 -19.25
C GLY A 53 56.49 16.13 -18.95
N PHE A 54 56.43 15.19 -19.91
CA PHE A 54 57.10 13.86 -19.94
C PHE A 54 56.57 12.69 -19.08
N LEU A 55 55.72 11.88 -19.73
CA LEU A 55 55.99 10.47 -20.06
C LEU A 55 56.82 9.59 -19.10
N SER A 56 56.24 8.48 -18.64
CA SER A 56 56.78 7.13 -18.95
C SER A 56 55.76 6.02 -18.70
N THR A 57 55.88 4.92 -19.44
CA THR A 57 55.01 3.74 -19.39
C THR A 57 55.77 2.52 -18.86
N SER A 58 55.13 1.66 -18.08
CA SER A 58 55.57 0.26 -17.90
C SER A 58 54.41 -0.68 -17.58
N THR A 59 54.40 -1.83 -18.26
CA THR A 59 53.48 -2.97 -18.06
C THR A 59 54.30 -4.21 -17.73
N SER A 60 53.86 -5.06 -16.80
CA SER A 60 54.39 -6.41 -16.60
C SER A 60 53.41 -7.31 -15.84
N GLU A 61 53.41 -8.60 -16.12
CA GLU A 61 52.41 -9.60 -15.69
C GLU A 61 52.89 -10.55 -14.57
N ALA A 62 51.93 -11.25 -13.96
CA ALA A 62 51.97 -12.63 -13.41
C ALA A 62 53.06 -13.09 -12.37
N LEU A 63 52.57 -13.51 -11.17
CA LEU A 63 52.55 -14.88 -10.60
C LEU A 63 53.64 -15.93 -10.98
N PRO A 64 53.87 -17.02 -10.18
CA PRO A 64 53.58 -17.29 -8.75
C PRO A 64 54.74 -18.00 -7.97
N SER A 65 54.57 -18.32 -6.68
CA SER A 65 55.33 -19.41 -6.00
C SER A 65 54.69 -19.94 -4.70
N HIS A 66 55.12 -21.15 -4.28
CA HIS A 66 54.85 -21.80 -2.98
C HIS A 66 56.15 -21.78 -2.11
N GLN A 67 56.37 -22.44 -0.96
CA GLN A 67 55.76 -23.55 -0.19
C GLN A 67 56.37 -23.46 1.27
N SER A 68 56.12 -24.24 2.35
CA SER A 68 55.44 -25.53 2.58
C SER A 68 54.81 -25.68 3.99
N SER A 69 54.07 -26.79 4.12
CA SER A 69 53.45 -27.48 5.26
C SER A 69 54.35 -28.05 6.38
N VAL A 70 53.75 -28.25 7.57
CA VAL A 70 54.00 -29.41 8.49
C VAL A 70 52.63 -29.85 9.09
N SER A 71 52.45 -31.14 9.46
CA SER A 71 51.11 -31.74 9.64
C SER A 71 51.00 -32.90 10.66
N THR A 72 49.89 -32.93 11.43
CA THR A 72 49.23 -34.14 12.05
C THR A 72 50.03 -34.90 13.15
N PRO A 73 49.48 -35.90 13.90
CA PRO A 73 48.17 -36.59 13.77
C PRO A 73 47.34 -36.89 15.06
N TYR A 74 46.08 -37.30 14.82
CA TYR A 74 45.20 -38.29 15.52
C TYR A 74 45.37 -38.65 17.01
N VAL A 75 44.23 -38.80 17.71
CA VAL A 75 43.55 -40.11 17.97
C VAL A 75 42.12 -39.87 18.51
N ALA A 76 41.21 -40.83 18.33
CA ALA A 76 39.85 -40.82 18.88
C ALA A 76 39.55 -42.11 19.65
N ASN A 77 38.59 -42.10 20.60
CA ASN A 77 37.66 -43.22 20.79
C ASN A 77 36.46 -42.92 21.72
N THR A 78 35.46 -43.81 21.64
CA THR A 78 34.15 -43.78 22.32
C THR A 78 34.13 -44.53 23.66
N SER A 79 33.17 -44.21 24.54
CA SER A 79 32.49 -45.22 25.40
C SER A 79 31.25 -44.66 26.13
N VAL A 80 30.26 -45.52 26.34
CA VAL A 80 28.93 -45.36 27.00
C VAL A 80 28.58 -46.79 27.47
N PRO A 81 28.15 -47.08 28.74
CA PRO A 81 26.72 -46.95 29.11
C PRO A 81 26.28 -46.88 30.60
N SER A 82 25.14 -46.21 30.86
CA SER A 82 24.05 -46.62 31.79
C SER A 82 24.32 -46.74 33.32
N PRO A 83 23.30 -46.99 34.20
CA PRO A 83 21.86 -47.19 33.97
C PRO A 83 20.85 -46.34 34.79
N ALA A 84 19.65 -46.24 34.22
CA ALA A 84 18.28 -46.16 34.78
C ALA A 84 17.98 -45.82 36.26
N GLN A 85 16.91 -45.02 36.44
CA GLN A 85 15.77 -45.42 37.27
C GLN A 85 14.43 -44.86 36.75
N THR A 86 13.33 -45.54 37.05
CA THR A 86 11.97 -45.29 36.52
C THR A 86 10.98 -44.96 37.63
N THR A 87 10.04 -44.04 37.37
CA THR A 87 8.71 -44.02 38.03
C THR A 87 7.70 -43.27 37.16
N GLN A 88 6.40 -43.57 37.33
CA GLN A 88 5.31 -43.02 36.53
C GLN A 88 4.35 -42.18 37.39
N ALA A 89 3.76 -41.17 36.75
CA ALA A 89 2.41 -40.62 36.94
C ALA A 89 1.88 -40.34 38.37
N THR A 90 1.36 -39.12 38.56
CA THR A 90 -0.02 -38.99 39.05
C THR A 90 -0.63 -37.68 38.56
N VAL A 91 -1.93 -37.69 38.25
CA VAL A 91 -2.72 -36.49 37.93
C VAL A 91 -3.27 -35.92 39.23
N ARG A 92 -3.24 -34.59 39.39
CA ARG A 92 -4.16 -33.88 40.28
C ARG A 92 -4.75 -32.65 39.61
N GLN A 93 -6.06 -32.53 39.75
CA GLN A 93 -6.89 -31.40 39.37
C GLN A 93 -7.19 -30.64 40.68
N GLU A 94 -6.97 -29.34 40.72
CA GLU A 94 -7.51 -28.49 41.79
C GLU A 94 -8.18 -27.26 41.18
N LEU A 95 -9.33 -26.88 41.74
CA LEU A 95 -10.08 -25.68 41.38
C LEU A 95 -9.55 -24.52 42.23
N ILE A 96 -9.53 -23.31 41.67
CA ILE A 96 -9.52 -22.06 42.43
C ILE A 96 -10.61 -21.15 41.83
N ASP A 97 -11.33 -20.45 42.70
CA ASP A 97 -12.55 -19.70 42.38
C ASP A 97 -12.32 -18.47 41.48
N SER A 98 -13.42 -18.04 40.86
CA SER A 98 -13.50 -16.80 40.10
C SER A 98 -13.50 -15.57 41.02
N LEU A 99 -12.70 -14.57 40.63
CA LEU A 99 -12.88 -13.17 41.04
C LEU A 99 -13.29 -12.35 39.81
N PRO A 100 -14.18 -11.35 39.95
CA PRO A 100 -14.61 -10.54 38.82
C PRO A 100 -13.48 -9.63 38.35
N VAL A 101 -13.12 -9.72 37.07
CA VAL A 101 -12.24 -8.74 36.42
C VAL A 101 -13.10 -7.55 35.98
N ASP A 102 -12.64 -6.34 36.32
CA ASP A 102 -13.31 -5.09 36.02
C ASP A 102 -13.29 -4.81 34.50
N VAL A 103 -14.47 -4.73 33.87
CA VAL A 103 -14.63 -4.58 32.41
C VAL A 103 -14.62 -3.08 32.01
N SER A 104 -13.62 -2.36 32.52
CA SER A 104 -13.38 -0.93 32.23
C SER A 104 -12.05 -0.67 31.51
N GLN A 105 -11.27 -1.72 31.21
CA GLN A 105 -10.02 -1.64 30.43
C GLN A 105 -10.02 -2.62 29.25
N ILE A 106 -10.96 -2.42 28.32
CA ILE A 106 -10.79 -2.89 26.94
C ILE A 106 -10.14 -1.73 26.18
N GLU A 107 -8.81 -1.69 26.17
CA GLU A 107 -8.08 -0.80 25.26
C GLU A 107 -8.38 -1.20 23.81
N GLU A 108 -8.73 -0.22 22.97
CA GLU A 108 -8.84 -0.45 21.54
C GLU A 108 -7.51 -0.97 21.00
N LYS A 109 -7.57 -2.03 20.20
CA LYS A 109 -6.36 -2.69 19.69
C LYS A 109 -5.76 -1.94 18.50
N GLN A 110 -5.27 -0.73 18.76
CA GLN A 110 -4.54 0.09 17.81
C GLN A 110 -3.34 -0.71 17.26
N LEU A 111 -3.17 -0.72 15.94
CA LEU A 111 -2.04 -1.38 15.28
C LEU A 111 -0.81 -0.46 15.32
N GLY A 112 -0.01 -0.63 16.36
CA GLY A 112 1.28 0.07 16.56
C GLY A 112 1.50 0.46 18.02
N PRO A 113 2.72 0.83 18.42
CA PRO A 113 2.91 1.63 19.63
C PRO A 113 2.15 2.96 19.47
N GLY A 114 1.69 3.53 20.59
CA GLY A 114 0.87 4.75 20.59
C GLY A 114 1.47 5.87 19.72
N GLY A 115 0.58 6.61 19.04
CA GLY A 115 0.90 7.55 17.97
C GLY A 115 1.84 8.72 18.34
N PRO A 116 2.17 9.58 17.35
CA PRO A 116 3.19 10.62 17.48
C PRO A 116 3.04 11.44 18.77
N ASN A 117 4.08 11.39 19.62
CA ASN A 117 4.10 12.19 20.84
C ASN A 117 4.06 13.70 20.53
N GLN A 118 3.87 14.57 21.52
CA GLN A 118 3.71 16.01 21.27
C GLN A 118 4.88 16.65 20.49
N ALA A 119 6.12 16.19 20.70
CA ALA A 119 7.28 16.69 19.96
C ALA A 119 7.32 16.16 18.51
N GLU A 120 6.95 14.89 18.32
CA GLU A 120 6.80 14.26 17.00
C GLU A 120 5.69 14.95 16.19
N SER A 121 4.50 15.13 16.78
CA SER A 121 3.36 15.86 16.21
C SER A 121 3.72 17.30 15.84
N ASN A 122 4.40 18.04 16.73
CA ASN A 122 4.88 19.39 16.45
C ASN A 122 5.94 19.43 15.32
N GLY A 123 6.74 18.36 15.18
CA GLY A 123 7.70 18.20 14.09
C GLY A 123 7.02 17.93 12.75
N ILE A 124 6.08 16.98 12.72
CA ILE A 124 5.25 16.64 11.56
C ILE A 124 4.52 17.89 11.04
N GLN A 125 3.89 18.68 11.91
CA GLN A 125 3.14 19.86 11.47
C GLN A 125 4.04 20.92 10.82
N ARG A 126 5.24 21.17 11.37
CA ARG A 126 6.24 22.03 10.71
C ARG A 126 6.67 21.50 9.35
N ALA A 127 6.86 20.20 9.23
CA ALA A 127 7.25 19.54 7.98
C ALA A 127 6.14 19.63 6.92
N LEU A 128 4.88 19.45 7.30
CA LEU A 128 3.73 19.59 6.39
C LEU A 128 3.51 21.04 5.93
N CYS A 129 3.72 22.03 6.83
CA CYS A 129 3.76 23.44 6.44
C CYS A 129 4.90 23.72 5.44
N TRP A 130 6.11 23.23 5.71
CA TRP A 130 7.26 23.38 4.82
C TRP A 130 7.01 22.74 3.44
N LEU A 131 6.48 21.52 3.42
CA LEU A 131 6.11 20.83 2.18
C LEU A 131 5.08 21.64 1.38
N ARG A 132 4.05 22.22 2.03
CA ARG A 132 3.09 23.12 1.38
C ARG A 132 3.78 24.35 0.76
N GLU A 133 4.76 24.94 1.44
CA GLU A 133 5.57 26.05 0.91
C GLU A 133 6.54 25.66 -0.22
N LYS A 134 6.89 24.37 -0.39
CA LYS A 134 7.73 23.87 -1.48
C LYS A 134 6.95 23.30 -2.67
N ARG A 135 5.62 23.33 -2.63
CA ARG A 135 4.79 22.91 -3.76
C ARG A 135 4.99 23.85 -4.96
N LEU A 136 5.11 23.28 -6.15
CA LEU A 136 5.32 24.02 -7.39
C LEU A 136 4.00 24.64 -7.92
N PRO A 137 4.07 25.61 -8.88
CA PRO A 137 2.88 26.30 -9.39
C PRO A 137 1.88 25.41 -10.16
N ASP A 138 2.30 24.21 -10.56
CA ASP A 138 1.47 23.14 -11.15
C ASP A 138 0.85 22.21 -10.10
N TYR A 139 0.99 22.54 -8.80
CA TYR A 139 0.59 21.74 -7.63
C TYR A 139 1.39 20.45 -7.41
N SER A 140 2.50 20.24 -8.14
CA SER A 140 3.41 19.11 -7.95
C SER A 140 4.45 19.34 -6.86
N TRP A 141 5.24 18.30 -6.58
CA TRP A 141 6.55 18.39 -5.94
C TRP A 141 7.65 17.78 -6.84
N GLY A 142 7.48 17.84 -8.17
CA GLY A 142 8.35 17.18 -9.13
C GLY A 142 8.36 15.66 -8.94
N ASN A 143 9.54 15.06 -8.77
CA ASN A 143 9.67 13.60 -8.64
C ASN A 143 9.03 13.02 -7.37
N ASP A 144 8.79 13.84 -6.33
CA ASP A 144 8.34 13.39 -5.01
C ASP A 144 6.84 13.62 -4.75
N THR A 145 6.05 14.09 -5.73
CA THR A 145 4.62 14.42 -5.58
C THR A 145 3.82 13.33 -4.84
N HIS A 146 4.04 12.07 -5.22
CA HIS A 146 3.39 10.92 -4.63
C HIS A 146 3.84 10.60 -3.20
N MET A 147 5.12 10.83 -2.86
CA MET A 147 5.63 10.63 -1.49
C MET A 147 5.07 11.70 -0.56
N VAL A 148 4.97 12.95 -1.02
CA VAL A 148 4.39 14.05 -0.23
C VAL A 148 2.90 13.82 0.04
N ILE A 149 2.14 13.37 -0.96
CA ILE A 149 0.72 13.01 -0.79
C ILE A 149 0.57 11.82 0.18
N LEU A 150 1.32 10.73 -0.03
CA LEU A 150 1.28 9.55 0.84
C LEU A 150 1.67 9.88 2.29
N ALA A 151 2.71 10.70 2.48
CA ALA A 151 3.13 11.18 3.79
C ALA A 151 2.05 12.04 4.44
N LYS A 152 1.41 12.95 3.71
CA LYS A 152 0.30 13.77 4.21
C LYS A 152 -0.85 12.91 4.72
N GLU A 153 -1.39 12.00 3.91
CA GLU A 153 -2.56 11.21 4.31
C GLU A 153 -2.26 10.23 5.45
N LEU A 154 -1.08 9.60 5.47
CA LEU A 154 -0.69 8.67 6.54
C LEU A 154 -0.19 9.36 7.83
N SER A 155 0.21 10.64 7.77
CA SER A 155 0.72 11.37 8.93
C SER A 155 -0.31 11.51 10.07
N GLY A 156 -1.60 11.47 9.76
CA GLY A 156 -2.71 11.69 10.70
C GLY A 156 -2.81 13.12 11.23
N ALA A 157 -2.20 14.11 10.56
CA ALA A 157 -2.18 15.51 11.00
C ALA A 157 -3.49 16.31 10.72
N ARG A 158 -4.60 15.63 10.38
CA ARG A 158 -5.92 16.25 10.21
C ARG A 158 -6.72 16.05 11.50
N ASP A 159 -6.91 17.11 12.27
CA ASP A 159 -7.84 17.10 13.40
C ASP A 159 -9.28 16.96 12.86
N PRO A 160 -10.05 15.94 13.28
CA PRO A 160 -11.42 15.74 12.79
C PRO A 160 -12.43 16.79 13.28
N THR A 161 -12.02 17.74 14.14
CA THR A 161 -12.88 18.80 14.68
C THR A 161 -12.83 20.14 13.93
N ASP A 162 -11.87 20.36 13.03
CA ASP A 162 -11.66 21.63 12.32
C ASP A 162 -12.26 21.64 10.88
N ASN A 163 -13.59 21.52 10.80
CA ASN A 163 -14.30 21.36 9.50
C ASN A 163 -15.01 22.62 8.95
N ASP A 164 -15.30 23.64 9.77
CA ASP A 164 -16.19 24.77 9.39
C ASP A 164 -15.46 26.06 8.98
N ASN A 165 -14.25 25.94 8.40
CA ASN A 165 -13.43 27.08 7.97
C ASN A 165 -13.36 27.19 6.43
N PRO A 166 -13.67 28.35 5.80
CA PRO A 166 -13.59 28.51 4.34
C PRO A 166 -12.14 28.40 3.80
N ILE A 167 -11.14 28.58 4.67
CA ILE A 167 -9.73 28.35 4.37
C ILE A 167 -9.44 26.84 4.19
N GLN A 168 -10.17 25.97 4.91
CA GLN A 168 -10.04 24.52 4.79
C GLN A 168 -10.58 24.03 3.44
N ALA A 169 -11.69 24.60 2.95
CA ALA A 169 -12.21 24.30 1.61
C ALA A 169 -11.22 24.67 0.49
N VAL A 170 -10.49 25.79 0.63
CA VAL A 170 -9.40 26.14 -0.31
C VAL A 170 -8.26 25.12 -0.19
N SER A 171 -7.79 24.83 1.02
CA SER A 171 -6.76 23.81 1.28
C SER A 171 -7.10 22.46 0.65
N ASP A 172 -8.36 22.00 0.76
CA ASP A 172 -8.79 20.71 0.20
C ASP A 172 -8.95 20.74 -1.33
N LEU A 173 -9.31 21.87 -1.94
CA LEU A 173 -9.21 22.05 -3.40
C LEU A 173 -7.75 22.03 -3.88
N GLU A 174 -6.83 22.69 -3.18
CA GLU A 174 -5.40 22.63 -3.51
C GLU A 174 -4.81 21.22 -3.34
N ASN A 175 -5.29 20.45 -2.35
CA ASN A 175 -4.94 19.03 -2.17
C ASN A 175 -5.44 18.19 -3.34
N LEU A 176 -6.69 18.41 -3.80
CA LEU A 176 -7.25 17.73 -4.97
C LEU A 176 -6.48 18.05 -6.26
N LEU A 177 -6.02 19.29 -6.42
CA LEU A 177 -5.15 19.68 -7.55
C LEU A 177 -3.82 18.93 -7.52
N SER A 178 -3.15 18.82 -6.37
CA SER A 178 -1.95 17.98 -6.22
C SER A 178 -2.22 16.51 -6.55
N ILE A 179 -3.38 15.96 -6.17
CA ILE A 179 -3.76 14.58 -6.46
C ILE A 179 -4.00 14.36 -7.97
N LYS A 180 -4.71 15.28 -8.65
CA LYS A 180 -4.94 15.18 -10.10
C LYS A 180 -3.65 15.46 -10.90
N GLN A 181 -2.73 16.29 -10.39
CA GLN A 181 -1.39 16.48 -10.95
C GLN A 181 -0.54 15.20 -10.83
N MET A 182 -0.59 14.50 -9.69
CA MET A 182 0.02 13.17 -9.52
C MET A 182 -0.55 12.15 -10.52
N ASP A 183 -1.87 12.16 -10.74
CA ASP A 183 -2.51 11.30 -11.76
C ASP A 183 -1.96 11.62 -13.18
N ILE A 184 -1.76 12.90 -13.54
CA ILE A 184 -1.16 13.32 -14.82
C ILE A 184 0.31 12.88 -14.93
N GLU A 185 1.10 13.02 -13.88
CA GLU A 185 2.51 12.60 -13.85
C GLU A 185 2.67 11.11 -14.17
N VAL A 186 1.82 10.26 -13.58
CA VAL A 186 1.76 8.82 -13.90
C VAL A 186 1.38 8.58 -15.36
N LEU A 187 0.34 9.26 -15.88
CA LEU A 187 -0.10 9.09 -17.27
C LEU A 187 1.01 9.44 -18.27
N THR A 188 1.77 10.52 -18.06
CA THR A 188 2.90 10.88 -18.94
C THR A 188 4.09 9.91 -18.86
N MET A 189 4.21 9.16 -17.77
CA MET A 189 5.19 8.09 -17.61
C MET A 189 4.77 6.82 -18.37
N LEU A 190 3.47 6.50 -18.36
CA LEU A 190 2.89 5.34 -19.05
C LEU A 190 2.80 5.52 -20.57
N ASP A 191 2.45 6.71 -21.07
CA ASP A 191 2.42 7.00 -22.50
C ASP A 191 3.78 6.70 -23.16
N ARG A 192 4.87 7.11 -22.51
CA ARG A 192 6.25 6.83 -22.96
C ARG A 192 6.58 5.35 -23.02
N HIS A 193 5.94 4.49 -22.21
CA HIS A 193 6.15 3.04 -22.28
C HIS A 193 5.62 2.42 -23.58
N HIS A 194 4.62 3.02 -24.25
CA HIS A 194 4.19 2.57 -25.57
C HIS A 194 5.28 2.73 -26.66
N ALA A 195 6.33 3.51 -26.40
CA ALA A 195 7.51 3.62 -27.24
C ALA A 195 8.69 2.72 -26.82
N THR A 196 8.68 2.11 -25.62
CA THR A 196 9.84 1.39 -25.06
C THR A 196 9.45 0.12 -24.28
N ALA A 197 9.93 -1.06 -24.72
CA ALA A 197 9.48 -2.36 -24.21
C ALA A 197 9.92 -2.78 -22.77
N LYS A 198 10.53 -1.89 -21.97
CA LYS A 198 10.73 -2.07 -20.52
C LYS A 198 10.13 -0.87 -19.81
N LEU A 199 9.27 -1.10 -18.82
CA LEU A 199 8.66 -0.06 -18.01
C LEU A 199 9.75 0.74 -17.28
N PRO A 200 9.90 2.06 -17.54
CA PRO A 200 10.87 2.90 -16.83
C PRO A 200 10.30 3.30 -15.46
N HIS A 201 11.20 3.64 -14.51
CA HIS A 201 10.86 4.14 -13.18
C HIS A 201 9.89 3.24 -12.39
N THR A 202 10.18 1.93 -12.34
CA THR A 202 9.41 0.95 -11.57
C THR A 202 9.31 1.27 -10.08
N ASP A 203 10.35 1.88 -9.51
CA ASP A 203 10.34 2.42 -8.15
C ASP A 203 9.33 3.57 -7.98
N HIS A 204 9.23 4.51 -8.94
CA HIS A 204 8.19 5.55 -8.93
C HIS A 204 6.80 4.91 -9.04
N VAL A 205 6.57 3.99 -9.98
CA VAL A 205 5.27 3.29 -10.16
C VAL A 205 4.86 2.57 -8.87
N ALA A 206 5.79 1.93 -8.16
CA ALA A 206 5.53 1.32 -6.85
C ALA A 206 5.13 2.34 -5.78
N LYS A 207 5.81 3.50 -5.70
CA LYS A 207 5.44 4.57 -4.75
C LYS A 207 4.10 5.23 -5.11
N TYR A 208 3.80 5.42 -6.40
CA TYR A 208 2.49 5.88 -6.88
C TYR A 208 1.37 4.92 -6.47
N ILE A 209 1.58 3.60 -6.61
CA ILE A 209 0.62 2.57 -6.15
C ILE A 209 0.41 2.64 -4.63
N LEU A 210 1.47 2.89 -3.84
CA LEU A 210 1.34 3.09 -2.39
C LEU A 210 0.60 4.40 -2.05
N ALA A 211 0.83 5.48 -2.80
CA ALA A 211 0.09 6.74 -2.67
C ALA A 211 -1.39 6.59 -3.03
N MET A 212 -1.72 5.83 -4.09
CA MET A 212 -3.09 5.47 -4.47
C MET A 212 -3.80 4.69 -3.36
N GLY A 213 -3.11 3.72 -2.73
CA GLY A 213 -3.62 3.03 -1.55
C GLY A 213 -3.85 3.97 -0.35
N GLY A 214 -2.93 4.92 -0.11
CA GLY A 214 -3.10 5.99 0.88
C GLY A 214 -4.30 6.90 0.63
N LEU A 215 -4.62 7.15 -0.64
CA LEU A 215 -5.78 7.91 -1.12
C LEU A 215 -7.06 7.07 -1.24
N CYS A 216 -7.04 5.78 -0.88
CA CYS A 216 -8.15 4.84 -1.09
C CYS A 216 -8.64 4.72 -2.55
N LYS A 217 -7.74 4.90 -3.52
CA LYS A 217 -7.97 4.67 -4.96
C LYS A 217 -7.44 3.29 -5.38
N ASP A 218 -8.15 2.59 -6.29
CA ASP A 218 -7.64 1.34 -6.88
C ASP A 218 -6.65 1.60 -8.03
N ALA A 219 -5.40 1.17 -7.84
CA ALA A 219 -4.33 1.30 -8.83
C ALA A 219 -4.39 0.28 -9.99
N ARG A 220 -5.32 -0.69 -9.96
CA ARG A 220 -5.57 -1.63 -11.08
C ARG A 220 -6.47 -1.04 -12.17
N HIS A 221 -7.30 -0.07 -11.81
CA HIS A 221 -8.28 0.56 -12.69
C HIS A 221 -7.91 2.02 -13.00
N PHE A 222 -6.60 2.30 -13.06
CA PHE A 222 -6.08 3.66 -13.26
C PHE A 222 -6.19 4.07 -14.74
N TYR A 223 -7.28 4.76 -15.10
CA TYR A 223 -7.51 5.29 -16.45
C TYR A 223 -7.37 4.24 -17.59
N GLY A 224 -7.73 2.98 -17.30
CA GLY A 224 -7.58 1.86 -18.24
C GLY A 224 -6.23 1.13 -18.20
N HIS A 225 -5.30 1.56 -17.35
CA HIS A 225 -4.03 0.90 -17.09
C HIS A 225 -4.06 0.15 -15.74
N ASP A 226 -3.62 -1.11 -15.72
CA ASP A 226 -3.37 -1.86 -14.49
C ASP A 226 -1.90 -1.71 -14.08
N LEU A 227 -1.64 -0.80 -13.14
CA LEU A 227 -0.29 -0.50 -12.64
C LEU A 227 0.28 -1.67 -11.84
N VAL A 228 -0.58 -2.47 -11.20
CA VAL A 228 -0.17 -3.60 -10.36
C VAL A 228 0.25 -4.78 -11.24
N ALA A 229 -0.50 -5.07 -12.31
CA ALA A 229 -0.10 -6.04 -13.32
C ALA A 229 1.18 -5.63 -14.06
N ALA A 230 1.39 -4.32 -14.29
CA ALA A 230 2.64 -3.83 -14.87
C ALA A 230 3.86 -4.15 -13.99
N LEU A 231 3.75 -4.01 -12.65
CA LEU A 231 4.80 -4.43 -11.72
C LEU A 231 4.94 -5.97 -11.60
N GLU A 232 3.84 -6.73 -11.61
CA GLU A 232 3.88 -8.20 -11.50
C GLU A 232 4.69 -8.89 -12.61
N HIS A 233 4.81 -8.26 -13.78
CA HIS A 233 5.52 -8.77 -14.94
C HIS A 233 6.94 -8.22 -15.10
N HIS A 234 7.38 -7.28 -14.25
CA HIS A 234 8.72 -6.70 -14.35
C HIS A 234 9.80 -7.61 -13.74
N GLU A 235 10.69 -8.13 -14.58
CA GLU A 235 11.90 -8.80 -14.10
C GLU A 235 12.96 -7.77 -13.69
N HIS A 236 13.29 -7.78 -12.39
CA HIS A 236 14.32 -6.91 -11.81
C HIS A 236 15.69 -7.60 -11.89
N ASP A 237 16.71 -6.85 -12.30
CA ASP A 237 18.08 -7.32 -12.47
C ASP A 237 18.77 -7.56 -11.10
N GLN A 238 20.06 -7.93 -11.09
CA GLN A 238 20.86 -8.06 -9.86
C GLN A 238 21.37 -6.69 -9.41
N GLY A 239 21.37 -6.41 -8.09
CA GLY A 239 21.70 -5.07 -7.58
C GLY A 239 20.49 -4.13 -7.45
N GLN A 240 19.28 -4.62 -7.72
CA GLN A 240 18.01 -3.90 -7.56
C GLN A 240 17.18 -4.46 -6.38
N GLU A 241 17.81 -4.98 -5.33
CA GLU A 241 17.14 -5.66 -4.21
C GLU A 241 16.13 -4.75 -3.48
N TYR A 242 16.47 -3.47 -3.26
CA TYR A 242 15.58 -2.46 -2.69
C TYR A 242 14.34 -2.20 -3.56
N GLU A 243 14.52 -1.97 -4.86
CA GLU A 243 13.42 -1.70 -5.81
C GLU A 243 12.52 -2.92 -5.98
N PHE A 244 13.11 -4.12 -6.02
CA PHE A 244 12.39 -5.38 -6.02
C PHE A 244 11.56 -5.60 -4.75
N ALA A 245 12.04 -5.14 -3.59
CA ALA A 245 11.27 -5.18 -2.33
C ALA A 245 10.14 -4.15 -2.33
N LEU A 246 10.40 -2.94 -2.82
CA LEU A 246 9.44 -1.85 -2.94
C LEU A 246 8.29 -2.20 -3.90
N THR A 247 8.58 -2.78 -5.06
CA THR A 247 7.53 -3.25 -6.00
C THR A 247 6.71 -4.40 -5.40
N ALA A 248 7.34 -5.33 -4.67
CA ALA A 248 6.63 -6.40 -3.96
C ALA A 248 5.73 -5.87 -2.82
N LEU A 249 6.16 -4.81 -2.11
CA LEU A 249 5.34 -4.10 -1.13
C LEU A 249 4.14 -3.42 -1.80
N ALA A 250 4.33 -2.72 -2.92
CA ALA A 250 3.25 -2.05 -3.65
C ALA A 250 2.19 -3.04 -4.19
N ILE A 251 2.62 -4.16 -4.78
CA ILE A 251 1.72 -5.26 -5.20
C ILE A 251 0.95 -5.79 -3.99
N CYS A 252 1.64 -6.09 -2.88
CA CYS A 252 1.00 -6.59 -1.69
C CYS A 252 -0.02 -5.61 -1.08
N SER A 253 0.32 -4.33 -1.01
CA SER A 253 -0.56 -3.28 -0.48
C SER A 253 -1.83 -3.09 -1.31
N SER A 254 -1.75 -3.30 -2.63
CA SER A 254 -2.89 -3.30 -3.57
C SER A 254 -3.76 -4.57 -3.47
N ALA A 255 -3.90 -5.13 -2.28
CA ALA A 255 -4.54 -6.42 -1.97
C ALA A 255 -4.08 -7.63 -2.83
N THR A 256 -2.99 -7.50 -3.61
CA THR A 256 -2.66 -8.43 -4.70
C THR A 256 -1.71 -9.55 -4.24
N HIS A 257 -1.83 -10.72 -4.86
CA HIS A 257 -1.12 -11.92 -4.46
C HIS A 257 0.30 -11.98 -5.07
N VAL A 258 1.30 -11.57 -4.28
CA VAL A 258 2.73 -11.66 -4.64
C VAL A 258 3.11 -13.08 -5.06
N ARG A 259 3.81 -13.22 -6.19
CA ARG A 259 4.08 -14.52 -6.84
C ARG A 259 5.11 -15.32 -6.04
N LYS A 260 4.97 -16.65 -5.96
CA LYS A 260 5.86 -17.54 -5.18
C LYS A 260 7.35 -17.47 -5.58
N ARG A 261 7.69 -17.01 -6.79
CA ARG A 261 9.09 -16.69 -7.19
C ARG A 261 9.62 -15.44 -6.49
N GLN A 262 8.80 -14.39 -6.39
CA GLN A 262 9.13 -13.15 -5.70
C GLN A 262 9.26 -13.39 -4.19
N ILE A 263 8.32 -14.13 -3.58
CA ILE A 263 8.36 -14.46 -2.14
C ILE A 263 9.66 -15.20 -1.77
N ARG A 264 10.14 -16.13 -2.61
CA ARG A 264 11.46 -16.76 -2.38
C ARG A 264 12.59 -15.75 -2.44
N ARG A 265 12.71 -14.95 -3.51
CA ARG A 265 13.78 -13.93 -3.63
C ARG A 265 13.78 -12.96 -2.43
N LEU A 266 12.63 -12.56 -1.90
CA LEU A 266 12.56 -11.75 -0.67
C LEU A 266 13.13 -12.48 0.56
N LEU A 267 12.79 -13.76 0.75
CA LEU A 267 13.33 -14.57 1.85
C LEU A 267 14.84 -14.83 1.69
N ASP A 268 15.29 -15.06 0.45
CA ASP A 268 16.70 -15.27 0.11
C ASP A 268 17.50 -14.00 0.45
N ILE A 269 17.06 -12.82 0.00
CA ILE A 269 17.65 -11.51 0.34
C ILE A 269 17.65 -11.30 1.86
N ALA A 270 16.51 -11.49 2.52
CA ALA A 270 16.38 -11.32 3.98
C ALA A 270 17.29 -12.25 4.80
N SER A 271 17.74 -13.37 4.22
CA SER A 271 18.67 -14.31 4.84
C SER A 271 20.16 -14.00 4.58
N GLY A 272 20.46 -13.10 3.63
CA GLY A 272 21.82 -12.76 3.20
C GLY A 272 22.61 -11.96 4.25
N GLU A 273 23.91 -12.22 4.32
CA GLU A 273 24.81 -11.64 5.33
C GLU A 273 25.30 -10.23 5.00
N VAL A 274 25.16 -9.77 3.75
CA VAL A 274 25.64 -8.47 3.26
C VAL A 274 24.52 -7.77 2.50
N ASN A 275 23.61 -7.16 3.25
CA ASN A 275 22.58 -6.25 2.76
C ASN A 275 22.68 -4.94 3.54
N ASP A 276 22.35 -3.82 2.90
CA ASP A 276 22.25 -2.52 3.55
C ASP A 276 20.96 -2.39 4.40
N VAL A 277 20.92 -1.34 5.22
CA VAL A 277 19.82 -1.03 6.14
C VAL A 277 18.51 -0.82 5.38
N ASP A 278 18.55 -0.13 4.23
CA ASP A 278 17.37 0.32 3.51
C ASP A 278 16.72 -0.86 2.77
N THR A 279 17.54 -1.72 2.13
CA THR A 279 17.12 -2.99 1.54
C THR A 279 16.47 -3.91 2.58
N ILE A 280 17.10 -4.12 3.75
CA ILE A 280 16.52 -4.99 4.79
C ILE A 280 15.22 -4.39 5.35
N ALA A 281 15.16 -3.08 5.55
CA ALA A 281 13.94 -2.41 6.02
C ALA A 281 12.80 -2.52 4.99
N MET A 282 13.06 -2.31 3.70
CA MET A 282 12.06 -2.47 2.64
C MET A 282 11.62 -3.93 2.46
N VAL A 283 12.54 -4.89 2.54
CA VAL A 283 12.22 -6.33 2.52
C VAL A 283 11.39 -6.73 3.73
N LEU A 284 11.65 -6.17 4.91
CA LEU A 284 10.83 -6.38 6.11
C LEU A 284 9.41 -5.82 5.94
N LEU A 285 9.25 -4.61 5.39
CA LEU A 285 7.94 -4.05 5.06
C LEU A 285 7.17 -4.94 4.07
N ALA A 286 7.82 -5.36 2.98
CA ALA A 286 7.23 -6.24 1.96
C ALA A 286 6.82 -7.60 2.55
N LEU A 287 7.72 -8.28 3.28
CA LEU A 287 7.44 -9.56 3.92
C LEU A 287 6.35 -9.44 4.98
N ARG A 288 6.38 -8.39 5.83
CA ARG A 288 5.34 -8.09 6.82
C ARG A 288 3.97 -7.97 6.15
N CYS A 289 3.88 -7.20 5.07
CA CYS A 289 2.65 -7.06 4.28
C CYS A 289 2.16 -8.44 3.81
N ILE A 290 3.05 -9.24 3.20
CA ILE A 290 2.71 -10.57 2.65
C ILE A 290 2.17 -11.51 3.75
N VAL A 291 2.76 -11.50 4.95
CA VAL A 291 2.33 -12.38 6.05
C VAL A 291 1.08 -11.95 6.81
N THR A 292 0.45 -10.83 6.42
CA THR A 292 -0.94 -10.51 6.81
C THR A 292 -1.95 -11.41 6.08
N ASP A 293 -1.63 -11.89 4.88
CA ASP A 293 -2.45 -12.87 4.16
C ASP A 293 -2.40 -14.22 4.88
N HIS A 294 -3.58 -14.76 5.23
CA HIS A 294 -3.75 -16.09 5.80
C HIS A 294 -2.97 -17.19 5.05
N ARG A 295 -2.84 -17.09 3.73
CA ARG A 295 -2.06 -18.02 2.87
C ARG A 295 -0.59 -18.07 3.26
N HIS A 296 -0.03 -16.93 3.70
CA HIS A 296 1.38 -16.71 3.95
C HIS A 296 1.74 -16.55 5.43
N ARG A 297 0.74 -16.61 6.34
CA ARG A 297 0.94 -16.55 7.81
C ARG A 297 1.96 -17.55 8.36
N HIS A 298 2.23 -18.66 7.66
CA HIS A 298 3.28 -19.61 8.00
C HIS A 298 4.71 -19.01 7.94
N LEU A 299 4.93 -17.95 7.13
CA LEU A 299 6.21 -17.30 6.95
C LEU A 299 6.56 -16.27 8.05
N GLN A 300 5.64 -15.98 8.98
CA GLN A 300 5.84 -15.03 10.09
C GLN A 300 7.17 -15.22 10.84
N HIS A 301 7.61 -16.47 11.01
CA HIS A 301 8.86 -16.78 11.69
C HIS A 301 10.12 -16.33 10.94
N PHE A 302 10.06 -16.20 9.60
CA PHE A 302 11.16 -15.68 8.78
C PHE A 302 11.33 -14.16 8.93
N VAL A 303 10.28 -13.41 9.30
CA VAL A 303 10.35 -11.95 9.52
C VAL A 303 11.16 -11.61 10.78
N ARG A 304 11.09 -12.48 11.81
CA ARG A 304 11.70 -12.20 13.13
C ARG A 304 13.23 -12.18 13.13
N ARG A 305 13.92 -13.02 12.34
CA ARG A 305 15.41 -13.04 12.31
C ARG A 305 16.00 -11.77 11.65
N PRO A 306 15.57 -11.35 10.44
CA PRO A 306 16.02 -10.11 9.82
C PRO A 306 15.64 -8.88 10.64
N ALA A 307 14.46 -8.87 11.29
CA ALA A 307 14.06 -7.79 12.20
C ALA A 307 15.01 -7.64 13.40
N ARG A 308 15.41 -8.74 14.06
CA ARG A 308 16.47 -8.69 15.10
C ARG A 308 17.80 -8.20 14.54
N GLY A 309 18.15 -8.61 13.33
CA GLY A 309 19.33 -8.12 12.61
C GLY A 309 19.31 -6.61 12.46
N LEU A 310 18.28 -6.07 11.81
CA LEU A 310 18.07 -4.63 11.62
C LEU A 310 18.06 -3.87 12.95
N ALA A 311 17.30 -4.33 13.95
CA ALA A 311 17.26 -3.73 15.29
C ALA A 311 18.65 -3.66 15.96
N SER A 312 19.51 -4.65 15.74
CA SER A 312 20.88 -4.67 16.28
C SER A 312 21.86 -3.70 15.60
N LEU A 313 21.48 -3.10 14.46
CA LEU A 313 22.26 -2.07 13.78
C LEU A 313 22.00 -0.65 14.33
N GLN A 314 21.10 -0.49 15.31
CA GLN A 314 20.83 0.81 15.91
C GLN A 314 22.05 1.34 16.68
N GLY A 315 22.55 2.51 16.28
CA GLY A 315 23.64 3.20 16.96
C GLY A 315 23.25 3.76 18.32
N THR A 316 24.25 4.13 19.12
CA THR A 316 24.06 4.65 20.50
C THR A 316 23.24 5.94 20.59
N GLN A 317 23.07 6.65 19.46
CA GLN A 317 22.26 7.88 19.32
C GLN A 317 20.89 7.59 18.67
N GLY A 318 20.44 6.33 18.60
CA GLY A 318 19.14 5.95 18.01
C GLY A 318 19.10 5.85 16.48
N THR A 319 20.10 6.39 15.79
CA THR A 319 20.29 6.35 14.32
C THR A 319 20.54 4.94 13.77
N PHE A 320 20.13 4.70 12.52
CA PHE A 320 20.50 3.52 11.71
C PHE A 320 21.40 3.91 10.51
N GLY A 321 22.19 4.99 10.63
CA GLY A 321 23.06 5.50 9.58
C GLY A 321 22.64 6.89 9.10
N SER A 322 22.06 6.96 7.90
CA SER A 322 21.55 8.21 7.34
C SER A 322 20.21 8.63 7.97
N LEU A 323 19.76 9.86 7.69
CA LEU A 323 18.40 10.32 8.01
C LEU A 323 17.35 9.40 7.35
N ARG A 324 17.57 9.08 6.06
CA ARG A 324 16.71 8.21 5.24
C ARG A 324 16.63 6.78 5.80
N SER A 325 17.79 6.18 6.09
CA SER A 325 17.92 4.84 6.66
C SER A 325 17.28 4.74 8.05
N THR A 326 17.43 5.79 8.87
CA THR A 326 16.81 5.85 10.20
C THR A 326 15.28 5.90 10.08
N ALA A 327 14.74 6.76 9.19
CA ALA A 327 13.31 6.86 8.95
C ALA A 327 12.71 5.54 8.42
N LEU A 328 13.35 4.90 7.44
CA LEU A 328 12.85 3.65 6.87
C LEU A 328 12.97 2.46 7.85
N ALA A 329 14.06 2.38 8.63
CA ALA A 329 14.21 1.37 9.67
C ALA A 329 13.16 1.51 10.79
N MET A 330 12.80 2.75 11.17
CA MET A 330 11.68 3.00 12.09
C MET A 330 10.37 2.40 11.56
N GLN A 331 10.00 2.72 10.31
CA GLN A 331 8.78 2.19 9.68
C GLN A 331 8.77 0.66 9.58
N ALA A 332 9.92 0.04 9.32
CA ALA A 332 10.06 -1.42 9.23
C ALA A 332 9.94 -2.13 10.59
N LEU A 333 10.38 -1.48 11.68
CA LEU A 333 10.46 -2.10 13.02
C LEU A 333 9.32 -1.74 13.97
N GLN A 334 8.62 -0.62 13.77
CA GLN A 334 7.66 -0.08 14.74
C GLN A 334 6.45 -0.96 15.02
N ASP A 335 5.90 -1.64 14.00
CA ASP A 335 4.66 -2.41 14.11
C ASP A 335 4.90 -3.94 14.23
N LEU A 336 6.12 -4.36 14.57
CA LEU A 336 6.46 -5.77 14.76
C LEU A 336 6.08 -6.25 16.17
N GLU A 337 5.74 -7.52 16.30
CA GLU A 337 5.49 -8.15 17.61
C GLU A 337 6.71 -7.92 18.55
N PRO A 338 6.52 -7.38 19.77
CA PRO A 338 7.64 -7.02 20.65
C PRO A 338 8.59 -8.20 20.99
N ASP A 339 9.71 -8.27 20.28
CA ASP A 339 10.67 -9.35 20.43
C ASP A 339 11.67 -9.05 21.56
N PRO A 340 11.73 -9.86 22.64
CA PRO A 340 12.60 -9.57 23.78
C PRO A 340 14.10 -9.64 23.42
N ALA A 341 14.45 -10.30 22.31
CA ALA A 341 15.80 -10.39 21.76
C ALA A 341 16.00 -9.52 20.50
N GLY A 342 15.06 -8.62 20.19
CA GLY A 342 15.09 -7.71 19.04
C GLY A 342 14.71 -6.27 19.43
N LYS A 343 15.02 -5.85 20.65
CA LYS A 343 14.64 -4.53 21.15
C LYS A 343 15.47 -3.43 20.49
N TRP A 344 14.77 -2.45 19.94
CA TRP A 344 15.30 -1.18 19.46
C TRP A 344 14.60 -0.04 20.20
N ASN A 345 15.15 1.17 20.15
CA ASN A 345 14.64 2.35 20.86
C ASN A 345 14.01 3.34 19.86
N ARG A 346 12.66 3.32 19.73
CA ARG A 346 11.91 4.28 18.89
C ARG A 346 12.17 5.71 19.33
N THR A 347 12.14 5.99 20.64
CA THR A 347 12.26 7.35 21.18
C THR A 347 13.60 7.97 20.86
N ALA A 348 14.71 7.23 21.01
CA ALA A 348 16.04 7.76 20.63
C ALA A 348 16.14 8.03 19.12
N ALA A 349 15.50 7.20 18.28
CA ALA A 349 15.49 7.44 16.83
C ALA A 349 14.67 8.69 16.46
N SER A 350 13.48 8.88 17.06
CA SER A 350 12.65 10.06 16.78
C SER A 350 13.21 11.34 17.40
N GLU A 351 13.77 11.29 18.61
CA GLU A 351 14.52 12.41 19.20
C GLU A 351 15.69 12.84 18.31
N TRP A 352 16.45 11.88 17.75
CA TRP A 352 17.55 12.17 16.84
C TRP A 352 17.09 12.78 15.51
N LEU A 353 16.00 12.26 14.91
CA LEU A 353 15.39 12.87 13.71
C LEU A 353 14.88 14.29 13.99
N LEU A 354 14.18 14.51 15.10
CA LEU A 354 13.67 15.83 15.50
C LEU A 354 14.81 16.83 15.78
N ALA A 355 15.90 16.38 16.40
CA ALA A 355 17.12 17.18 16.61
C ALA A 355 17.87 17.52 15.31
N LYS A 356 17.47 16.93 14.18
CA LYS A 356 17.97 17.24 12.82
C LYS A 356 16.96 18.00 11.96
N GLN A 357 15.76 18.31 12.45
CA GLN A 357 14.82 19.15 11.74
C GLN A 357 15.33 20.59 11.68
N ARG A 358 15.30 21.22 10.51
CA ARG A 358 15.72 22.61 10.34
C ARG A 358 14.68 23.58 10.93
N PRO A 359 15.05 24.85 11.22
CA PRO A 359 14.12 25.88 11.70
C PRO A 359 12.94 26.17 10.74
N ASP A 360 13.09 25.89 9.44
CA ASP A 360 12.02 26.03 8.46
C ASP A 360 11.09 24.79 8.38
N GLY A 361 11.37 23.72 9.13
CA GLY A 361 10.54 22.52 9.22
C GLY A 361 10.94 21.36 8.29
N GLY A 362 11.78 21.60 7.28
CA GLY A 362 12.30 20.55 6.40
C GLY A 362 13.46 19.75 7.00
N TRP A 363 13.78 18.63 6.38
CA TRP A 363 15.04 17.89 6.56
C TRP A 363 15.86 17.89 5.26
N THR A 364 17.19 17.87 5.40
CA THR A 364 18.16 17.68 4.32
C THR A 364 19.38 16.96 4.88
N GLU A 365 20.06 16.20 4.03
CA GLU A 365 21.27 15.46 4.37
C GLU A 365 22.48 16.05 3.62
N GLU A 366 23.64 16.12 4.27
CA GLU A 366 24.86 16.74 3.73
C GLU A 366 25.90 15.69 3.30
N PRO A 367 26.82 16.03 2.38
CA PRO A 367 27.05 17.37 1.82
C PRO A 367 26.09 17.72 0.67
N LEU A 368 25.50 18.92 0.72
CA LEU A 368 24.99 19.58 -0.49
C LEU A 368 26.17 20.26 -1.20
N GLN A 369 26.85 19.54 -2.08
CA GLN A 369 27.92 20.07 -2.92
C GLN A 369 27.44 20.25 -4.36
N ASP A 370 27.89 21.34 -4.98
CA ASP A 370 27.69 21.66 -6.39
C ASP A 370 26.23 21.68 -6.89
N GLY A 371 25.36 22.38 -6.15
CA GLY A 371 24.07 22.86 -6.68
C GLY A 371 22.95 21.81 -6.74
N GLN A 372 22.95 20.86 -5.81
CA GLN A 372 21.98 19.77 -5.76
C GLN A 372 20.50 20.18 -5.72
N ASP A 373 19.67 19.33 -6.31
CA ASP A 373 18.25 19.48 -6.56
C ASP A 373 17.41 19.62 -5.26
N PRO A 374 16.47 20.60 -5.16
CA PRO A 374 15.54 20.70 -4.03
C PRO A 374 14.71 19.44 -3.75
N SER A 375 14.52 18.53 -4.72
CA SER A 375 13.83 17.23 -4.54
C SER A 375 14.38 16.42 -3.35
N ILE A 376 15.72 16.41 -3.17
CA ILE A 376 16.41 15.63 -2.13
C ILE A 376 15.87 15.94 -0.72
N GLY A 377 15.55 17.21 -0.45
CA GLY A 377 14.94 17.63 0.82
C GLY A 377 13.44 17.34 0.91
N ILE A 378 12.73 17.31 -0.21
CA ILE A 378 11.28 17.07 -0.26
C ILE A 378 10.98 15.60 0.03
N GLY A 379 11.54 14.67 -0.76
CA GLY A 379 11.37 13.24 -0.56
C GLY A 379 11.81 12.80 0.84
N LEU A 380 12.96 13.27 1.31
CA LEU A 380 13.45 12.98 2.66
C LEU A 380 12.51 13.50 3.77
N THR A 381 11.92 14.68 3.59
CA THR A 381 10.96 15.23 4.55
C THR A 381 9.67 14.39 4.58
N ALA A 382 9.20 13.90 3.44
CA ALA A 382 8.07 12.99 3.35
C ALA A 382 8.36 11.63 4.02
N ASP A 383 9.53 11.03 3.78
CA ASP A 383 9.95 9.76 4.41
C ASP A 383 10.03 9.86 5.94
N ILE A 384 10.50 11.00 6.47
CA ILE A 384 10.57 11.25 7.91
C ILE A 384 9.17 11.50 8.50
N VAL A 385 8.27 12.20 7.79
CA VAL A 385 6.87 12.33 8.20
C VAL A 385 6.18 10.95 8.30
N LEU A 386 6.44 10.03 7.36
CA LEU A 386 5.97 8.64 7.41
C LEU A 386 6.58 7.81 8.56
N ALA A 387 7.77 8.15 9.03
CA ALA A 387 8.45 7.47 10.14
C ALA A 387 8.06 8.00 11.53
N LEU A 388 7.62 9.26 11.61
CA LEU A 388 7.17 9.88 12.86
C LEU A 388 5.65 9.76 13.06
N GLY A 389 4.87 9.74 11.98
CA GLY A 389 3.40 9.80 11.99
C GLY A 389 2.70 8.55 12.52
N TRP A 390 1.36 8.62 12.57
CA TRP A 390 0.51 7.51 13.02
C TRP A 390 0.65 6.24 12.18
N ARG A 391 1.01 6.37 10.89
CA ARG A 391 1.10 5.27 9.93
C ARG A 391 2.29 5.48 9.00
N GLY A 392 3.04 4.41 8.75
CA GLY A 392 4.10 4.35 7.71
C GLY A 392 3.69 3.46 6.53
N LEU A 393 4.60 3.22 5.58
CA LEU A 393 4.36 2.44 4.36
C LEU A 393 3.76 1.04 4.61
N GLY A 394 4.12 0.41 5.73
CA GLY A 394 3.61 -0.92 6.11
C GLY A 394 2.13 -0.94 6.54
N ALA A 395 1.50 0.21 6.72
CA ALA A 395 0.10 0.35 7.11
C ALA A 395 -0.87 0.54 5.94
N VAL A 396 -0.40 0.79 4.71
CA VAL A 396 -1.24 1.07 3.53
C VAL A 396 -2.26 -0.05 3.27
N ARG A 397 -1.84 -1.32 3.34
CA ARG A 397 -2.73 -2.50 3.22
C ARG A 397 -3.83 -2.58 4.28
N ALA A 398 -3.67 -1.87 5.40
CA ALA A 398 -4.56 -1.91 6.57
C ALA A 398 -5.36 -0.60 6.74
N LEU A 399 -5.49 0.19 5.67
CA LEU A 399 -6.44 1.30 5.60
C LEU A 399 -7.85 0.76 5.31
N GLN A 400 -8.82 1.17 6.11
CA GLN A 400 -10.23 0.79 5.96
C GLN A 400 -10.91 1.79 5.02
N CYS A 401 -10.71 1.58 3.71
CA CYS A 401 -11.14 2.50 2.65
C CYS A 401 -12.64 2.49 2.35
N ASP A 402 -13.41 1.61 3.01
CA ASP A 402 -14.83 1.36 2.74
C ASP A 402 -15.73 2.60 2.90
N HIS A 403 -15.28 3.63 3.63
CA HIS A 403 -15.99 4.91 3.78
C HIS A 403 -15.77 5.92 2.63
N VAL A 404 -14.73 5.78 1.81
CA VAL A 404 -14.34 6.80 0.80
C VAL A 404 -15.03 6.57 -0.56
N MET A 405 -15.37 5.31 -0.87
CA MET A 405 -15.92 4.89 -2.17
C MET A 405 -17.32 5.47 -2.50
N ARG A 406 -17.94 6.24 -1.60
CA ARG A 406 -19.29 6.80 -1.80
C ARG A 406 -19.31 8.20 -2.44
N GLU A 407 -18.16 8.87 -2.54
CA GLU A 407 -18.04 10.22 -3.16
C GLU A 407 -17.25 10.21 -4.48
N SER A 408 -16.59 9.11 -4.82
CA SER A 408 -15.72 8.95 -6.00
C SER A 408 -16.40 8.29 -7.22
N ASN A 409 -17.73 8.28 -7.28
CA ASN A 409 -18.49 7.93 -8.48
C ASN A 409 -18.39 9.06 -9.54
N GLU A 410 -17.21 9.21 -10.15
CA GLU A 410 -17.02 9.95 -11.40
C GLU A 410 -17.90 9.29 -12.49
N PRO A 411 -18.93 9.95 -13.03
CA PRO A 411 -19.84 9.32 -13.98
C PRO A 411 -19.15 9.10 -15.32
N SER A 412 -19.13 7.85 -15.78
CA SER A 412 -18.51 7.42 -17.04
C SER A 412 -18.92 8.31 -18.23
N GLU A 413 -17.95 8.79 -19.01
CA GLU A 413 -18.18 9.66 -20.16
C GLU A 413 -19.11 9.00 -21.20
N ASN A 414 -20.34 9.51 -21.33
CA ASN A 414 -21.18 9.45 -22.54
C ASN A 414 -22.46 10.31 -22.37
N GLY A 415 -22.31 11.65 -22.35
CA GLY A 415 -23.45 12.57 -22.29
C GLY A 415 -23.04 14.04 -22.13
N GLU A 416 -23.63 14.92 -22.93
CA GLU A 416 -23.27 16.34 -23.06
C GLU A 416 -23.19 17.11 -21.73
N PRO A 417 -22.19 18.02 -21.55
CA PRO A 417 -22.00 18.74 -20.30
C PRO A 417 -23.10 19.78 -20.06
N LYS A 418 -23.95 19.53 -19.06
CA LYS A 418 -24.86 20.56 -18.54
C LYS A 418 -24.09 21.55 -17.68
N LEU A 419 -24.22 22.83 -18.04
CA LEU A 419 -23.61 23.98 -17.37
C LEU A 419 -23.93 24.01 -15.87
N ALA A 420 -22.94 24.39 -15.06
CA ALA A 420 -23.08 24.47 -13.60
C ALA A 420 -24.19 25.45 -13.18
N ALA A 421 -24.98 25.06 -12.17
CA ALA A 421 -25.93 25.94 -11.52
C ALA A 421 -25.22 26.92 -10.59
N PRO A 422 -25.61 28.21 -10.54
CA PRO A 422 -24.98 29.20 -9.67
C PRO A 422 -25.37 29.00 -8.21
N VAL A 423 -24.44 29.32 -7.30
CA VAL A 423 -24.63 29.20 -5.85
C VAL A 423 -25.63 30.25 -5.33
N GLY A 424 -26.56 29.78 -4.48
CA GLY A 424 -27.23 30.59 -3.48
C GLY A 424 -28.74 30.78 -3.66
N LEU A 425 -29.52 30.19 -2.74
CA LEU A 425 -30.40 30.95 -1.82
C LEU A 425 -31.16 30.01 -0.84
N GLY A 426 -30.75 30.03 0.43
CA GLY A 426 -31.63 29.89 1.60
C GLY A 426 -32.40 28.59 1.85
N ILE A 427 -31.83 27.71 2.70
CA ILE A 427 -32.58 27.00 3.75
C ILE A 427 -31.88 27.30 5.08
N SER A 428 -32.62 27.51 6.17
CA SER A 428 -32.05 27.89 7.49
C SER A 428 -31.72 26.65 8.34
N PRO A 429 -30.63 26.67 9.13
CA PRO A 429 -30.28 25.55 10.02
C PRO A 429 -31.12 25.59 11.31
N VAL A 430 -32.36 25.11 11.24
CA VAL A 430 -33.26 24.96 12.42
C VAL A 430 -34.03 23.64 12.36
N GLU A 431 -33.33 22.52 12.11
CA GLU A 431 -33.92 21.17 12.23
C GLU A 431 -32.85 20.09 12.52
N GLU A 432 -32.06 20.32 13.59
CA GLU A 432 -31.06 19.38 14.10
C GLU A 432 -31.22 19.15 15.60
N LEU A 433 -32.37 18.57 15.98
CA LEU A 433 -32.59 17.99 17.32
C LEU A 433 -33.57 16.79 17.32
N GLU A 434 -34.03 16.34 16.16
CA GLU A 434 -34.79 15.09 16.02
C GLU A 434 -33.84 13.89 15.80
N PRO A 435 -34.09 12.72 16.41
CA PRO A 435 -33.35 11.50 16.11
C PRO A 435 -33.72 11.03 14.70
N ARG A 436 -32.90 11.39 13.70
CA ARG A 436 -33.11 10.95 12.31
C ARG A 436 -33.17 9.42 12.27
N ASN A 437 -34.34 8.89 11.94
CA ASN A 437 -34.50 7.47 11.62
C ASN A 437 -33.92 7.22 10.23
N VAL A 438 -33.44 5.99 10.01
CA VAL A 438 -32.98 5.48 8.72
C VAL A 438 -33.99 4.45 8.21
N SER A 439 -34.29 4.51 6.92
CA SER A 439 -35.19 3.59 6.21
C SER A 439 -34.37 2.68 5.31
N TYR A 440 -34.52 1.38 5.48
CA TYR A 440 -33.70 0.36 4.80
C TYR A 440 -34.54 -0.90 4.55
N THR A 441 -34.08 -1.83 3.71
CA THR A 441 -34.82 -3.05 3.41
C THR A 441 -34.06 -4.28 3.87
N TYR A 442 -34.75 -5.26 4.43
CA TYR A 442 -34.18 -6.54 4.85
C TYR A 442 -34.88 -7.69 4.11
N THR A 443 -34.11 -8.41 3.31
CA THR A 443 -34.55 -9.57 2.51
C THR A 443 -33.95 -10.88 3.05
N LEU A 444 -34.72 -11.96 2.97
CA LEU A 444 -34.30 -13.34 3.15
C LEU A 444 -34.51 -14.11 1.84
N TRP A 445 -33.46 -14.77 1.37
CA TRP A 445 -33.54 -15.76 0.29
C TRP A 445 -33.25 -17.16 0.85
N VAL A 446 -34.22 -18.06 0.76
CA VAL A 446 -34.11 -19.44 1.25
C VAL A 446 -33.79 -20.36 0.07
N GLY A 447 -32.59 -20.94 0.10
CA GLY A 447 -32.15 -22.00 -0.82
C GLY A 447 -31.19 -21.51 -1.92
N THR A 448 -30.35 -22.44 -2.38
CA THR A 448 -29.27 -22.21 -3.35
C THR A 448 -29.77 -21.75 -4.74
N ASN A 449 -31.06 -21.97 -5.04
CA ASN A 449 -31.74 -21.49 -6.25
C ASN A 449 -32.91 -20.54 -5.91
N GLU A 450 -32.82 -19.80 -4.80
CA GLU A 450 -33.79 -18.76 -4.40
C GLU A 450 -35.25 -19.26 -4.35
N THR A 451 -35.45 -20.42 -3.73
CA THR A 451 -36.74 -21.12 -3.72
C THR A 451 -37.85 -20.38 -2.96
N GLU A 452 -37.50 -19.53 -1.99
CA GLU A 452 -38.45 -18.63 -1.31
C GLU A 452 -37.78 -17.27 -1.04
N GLU A 453 -38.51 -16.19 -1.26
CA GLU A 453 -38.09 -14.81 -0.98
C GLU A 453 -39.07 -14.13 -0.01
N TYR A 454 -38.54 -13.48 1.02
CA TYR A 454 -39.28 -12.62 1.95
C TYR A 454 -38.54 -11.31 2.13
N PHE A 455 -39.24 -10.17 2.15
CA PHE A 455 -38.64 -8.87 2.42
C PHE A 455 -39.50 -8.02 3.36
N LEU A 456 -38.86 -7.13 4.10
CA LEU A 456 -39.48 -6.06 4.89
C LEU A 456 -38.79 -4.73 4.59
N ASP A 457 -39.59 -3.68 4.44
CA ASP A 457 -39.14 -2.31 4.53
C ASP A 457 -39.19 -1.89 6.01
N LEU A 458 -38.06 -1.46 6.56
CA LEU A 458 -37.86 -1.23 7.99
C LEU A 458 -37.41 0.21 8.24
N THR A 459 -37.67 0.69 9.45
CA THR A 459 -37.28 2.03 9.89
C THR A 459 -36.83 1.98 11.34
N SER A 460 -35.63 2.48 11.62
CA SER A 460 -35.00 2.42 12.95
C SER A 460 -34.20 3.70 13.23
N PRO A 461 -33.88 4.04 14.49
CA PRO A 461 -32.99 5.17 14.79
C PRO A 461 -31.61 4.98 14.13
N LYS A 462 -30.99 6.06 13.65
CA LYS A 462 -29.60 6.06 13.17
C LYS A 462 -28.66 5.45 14.23
N ASN A 463 -27.61 4.75 13.77
CA ASN A 463 -26.69 3.94 14.60
C ASN A 463 -27.34 2.70 15.25
N THR A 464 -28.43 2.18 14.70
CA THR A 464 -28.95 0.85 15.04
C THR A 464 -28.07 -0.22 14.40
N THR A 465 -27.74 -1.29 15.13
CA THR A 465 -26.97 -2.44 14.62
C THR A 465 -27.87 -3.41 13.88
N PHE A 466 -27.34 -4.16 12.91
CA PHE A 466 -28.13 -5.10 12.12
C PHE A 466 -28.76 -6.21 12.98
N PHE A 467 -28.09 -6.64 14.06
CA PHE A 467 -28.66 -7.57 15.05
C PHE A 467 -29.92 -7.01 15.75
N ARG A 468 -30.01 -5.70 15.96
CA ARG A 468 -31.24 -5.05 16.46
C ARG A 468 -32.29 -4.95 15.37
N ALA A 469 -31.90 -4.61 14.13
CA ALA A 469 -32.79 -4.63 12.97
C ALA A 469 -33.43 -6.01 12.74
N MET A 470 -32.67 -7.10 12.91
CA MET A 470 -33.18 -8.46 12.83
C MET A 470 -34.18 -8.81 13.92
N LYS A 471 -34.00 -8.29 15.16
CA LYS A 471 -34.99 -8.45 16.23
C LYS A 471 -36.28 -7.70 15.93
N GLN A 472 -36.18 -6.45 15.48
CA GLN A 472 -37.33 -5.66 15.01
C GLN A 472 -38.06 -6.37 13.85
N ALA A 473 -37.33 -6.97 12.90
CA ALA A 473 -37.92 -7.76 11.82
C ALA A 473 -38.68 -8.99 12.32
N ALA A 474 -38.12 -9.74 13.28
CA ALA A 474 -38.75 -10.91 13.88
C ALA A 474 -39.99 -10.58 14.74
N GLU A 475 -40.05 -9.38 15.32
CA GLU A 475 -41.23 -8.84 16.02
C GLU A 475 -42.36 -8.44 15.04
N ILE A 476 -42.01 -8.00 13.83
CA ILE A 476 -42.95 -7.61 12.77
C ILE A 476 -43.48 -8.82 11.99
N ASP A 477 -42.62 -9.77 11.65
CA ASP A 477 -42.95 -10.97 10.88
C ASP A 477 -42.19 -12.20 11.39
N PRO A 478 -42.87 -13.26 11.86
CA PRO A 478 -42.22 -14.44 12.43
C PRO A 478 -41.33 -15.20 11.45
N ARG A 479 -41.43 -14.97 10.12
CA ARG A 479 -40.50 -15.55 9.13
C ARG A 479 -39.06 -15.05 9.31
N PHE A 480 -38.88 -13.87 9.92
CA PHE A 480 -37.57 -13.29 10.22
C PHE A 480 -37.00 -13.77 11.58
N THR A 481 -37.69 -14.70 12.27
CA THR A 481 -37.16 -15.34 13.48
C THR A 481 -35.83 -16.04 13.19
N PHE A 482 -34.85 -15.84 14.07
CA PHE A 482 -33.50 -16.35 13.94
C PHE A 482 -32.94 -16.93 15.25
N GLU A 483 -31.98 -17.84 15.15
CA GLU A 483 -31.14 -18.30 16.28
C GLU A 483 -29.71 -17.83 16.07
N ALA A 484 -29.10 -17.28 17.13
CA ALA A 484 -27.69 -16.90 17.15
C ALA A 484 -26.97 -17.46 18.39
N ARG A 485 -25.65 -17.56 18.31
CA ARG A 485 -24.76 -17.88 19.43
C ARG A 485 -23.87 -16.69 19.73
N GLU A 486 -23.62 -16.44 21.01
CA GLU A 486 -22.53 -15.57 21.44
C GLU A 486 -21.18 -16.23 21.08
N TRP A 487 -20.32 -15.47 20.40
CA TRP A 487 -18.92 -15.78 20.14
C TRP A 487 -18.05 -14.62 20.66
N PRO A 488 -16.72 -14.80 20.81
CA PRO A 488 -15.83 -13.72 21.29
C PRO A 488 -15.82 -12.45 20.43
N ASN A 489 -16.39 -12.50 19.21
CA ASN A 489 -16.46 -11.41 18.25
C ASN A 489 -17.93 -11.00 17.95
N GLY A 490 -18.86 -11.20 18.89
CA GLY A 490 -20.30 -10.89 18.72
C GLY A 490 -21.17 -12.10 18.39
N HIS A 491 -22.40 -11.85 17.92
CA HIS A 491 -23.39 -12.90 17.65
C HIS A 491 -23.18 -13.56 16.28
N TYR A 492 -22.98 -14.88 16.28
CA TYR A 492 -23.02 -15.70 15.08
C TYR A 492 -24.43 -16.25 14.85
N VAL A 493 -25.12 -15.74 13.84
CA VAL A 493 -26.45 -16.23 13.42
C VAL A 493 -26.29 -17.53 12.63
N HIS A 494 -26.99 -18.60 13.04
CA HIS A 494 -26.88 -19.93 12.42
C HIS A 494 -28.21 -20.56 12.00
N THR A 495 -29.32 -19.90 12.29
CA THR A 495 -30.66 -20.31 11.86
C THR A 495 -31.45 -19.04 11.53
N LEU A 496 -32.08 -18.97 10.36
CA LEU A 496 -33.09 -17.96 10.01
C LEU A 496 -34.26 -18.67 9.32
N ALA A 497 -35.48 -18.16 9.43
CA ALA A 497 -36.69 -18.77 8.84
C ALA A 497 -36.87 -20.28 9.16
N GLY A 498 -36.37 -20.72 10.32
CA GLY A 498 -36.34 -22.14 10.73
C GLY A 498 -35.28 -23.01 10.03
N MET A 499 -34.60 -22.51 9.01
CA MET A 499 -33.53 -23.21 8.29
C MET A 499 -32.18 -22.98 8.95
N LYS A 500 -31.49 -24.07 9.29
CA LYS A 500 -30.25 -24.07 10.07
C LYS A 500 -29.06 -24.45 9.20
N GLU A 501 -27.91 -23.84 9.45
CA GLU A 501 -26.67 -24.14 8.73
C GLU A 501 -26.23 -25.60 8.84
N GLU A 502 -25.69 -26.12 7.73
CA GLU A 502 -25.18 -27.49 7.63
C GLU A 502 -23.71 -27.50 7.15
N PRO A 503 -22.72 -27.33 8.04
CA PRO A 503 -21.30 -27.34 7.68
C PRO A 503 -20.81 -28.66 7.03
N LYS A 504 -21.59 -29.74 7.09
CA LYS A 504 -21.31 -31.02 6.43
C LYS A 504 -21.74 -31.07 4.96
N SER A 505 -22.78 -30.31 4.59
CA SER A 505 -23.30 -30.23 3.21
C SER A 505 -22.91 -28.92 2.53
N TYR A 506 -22.18 -28.05 3.24
CA TYR A 506 -21.68 -26.73 2.84
C TYR A 506 -22.77 -25.66 2.64
N HIS A 507 -23.92 -25.79 3.31
CA HIS A 507 -24.95 -24.74 3.32
C HIS A 507 -24.79 -23.79 4.51
N PHE A 508 -24.70 -22.50 4.22
CA PHE A 508 -24.45 -21.42 5.18
C PHE A 508 -25.38 -20.22 4.94
N TRP A 509 -25.57 -19.41 5.96
CA TRP A 509 -26.30 -18.15 5.90
C TRP A 509 -25.33 -16.99 5.68
N LEU A 510 -25.36 -16.40 4.48
CA LEU A 510 -24.46 -15.31 4.11
C LEU A 510 -25.22 -13.98 4.10
N LEU A 511 -24.70 -12.99 4.82
CA LEU A 511 -25.22 -11.62 4.86
C LEU A 511 -24.53 -10.78 3.78
N TYR A 512 -25.32 -10.01 3.03
CA TYR A 512 -24.87 -9.07 2.00
C TYR A 512 -25.37 -7.67 2.32
N ARG A 513 -24.59 -6.66 1.94
CA ARG A 513 -25.01 -5.25 1.84
C ARG A 513 -25.02 -4.89 0.37
N LEU A 514 -26.14 -4.37 -0.13
CA LEU A 514 -26.41 -4.19 -1.55
C LEU A 514 -26.87 -2.75 -1.83
N PRO A 515 -26.38 -2.11 -2.92
CA PRO A 515 -26.74 -0.74 -3.29
C PRO A 515 -28.13 -0.63 -3.94
N GLU A 516 -28.71 -1.75 -4.37
CA GLU A 516 -30.05 -1.87 -4.93
C GLU A 516 -30.75 -3.10 -4.33
N ARG A 517 -32.09 -3.16 -4.41
CA ARG A 517 -32.86 -4.34 -3.98
C ARG A 517 -32.37 -5.59 -4.74
N PRO A 518 -32.18 -6.74 -4.08
CA PRO A 518 -31.65 -7.94 -4.73
C PRO A 518 -32.61 -8.46 -5.82
N ASP A 519 -32.08 -8.73 -7.02
CA ASP A 519 -32.83 -9.33 -8.14
C ASP A 519 -32.41 -10.80 -8.31
N THR A 520 -33.39 -11.71 -8.23
CA THR A 520 -33.22 -13.16 -8.42
C THR A 520 -32.71 -13.55 -9.82
N LYS A 521 -32.73 -12.64 -10.79
CA LYS A 521 -32.13 -12.85 -12.13
C LYS A 521 -30.65 -12.49 -12.19
N ASN A 522 -30.14 -11.75 -11.21
CA ASN A 522 -28.75 -11.29 -11.14
C ASN A 522 -28.23 -11.37 -9.69
N PRO A 523 -28.13 -12.58 -9.12
CA PRO A 523 -27.83 -12.77 -7.71
C PRO A 523 -26.45 -12.22 -7.32
N PRO A 524 -26.29 -11.65 -6.12
CA PRO A 524 -25.07 -10.96 -5.71
C PRO A 524 -23.89 -11.92 -5.59
N GLY A 525 -22.78 -11.53 -6.22
CA GLY A 525 -21.50 -12.22 -6.10
C GLY A 525 -20.91 -12.12 -4.69
N ASN A 526 -20.00 -13.04 -4.36
CA ASN A 526 -19.42 -13.14 -3.01
C ASN A 526 -18.62 -11.89 -2.58
N GLN A 527 -18.31 -10.96 -3.50
CA GLN A 527 -17.69 -9.67 -3.20
C GLN A 527 -18.62 -8.66 -2.52
N LEU A 528 -19.94 -8.93 -2.46
CA LEU A 528 -20.93 -8.07 -1.77
C LEU A 528 -21.36 -8.65 -0.40
N ILE A 529 -20.68 -9.70 0.07
CA ILE A 529 -20.87 -10.22 1.44
C ILE A 529 -20.42 -9.15 2.43
N ALA A 530 -21.22 -8.90 3.47
CA ALA A 530 -20.92 -7.90 4.48
C ALA A 530 -19.60 -8.25 5.21
N PRO A 531 -18.64 -7.32 5.32
CA PRO A 531 -17.33 -7.60 5.93
C PRO A 531 -17.36 -7.66 7.47
N LEU A 532 -18.47 -7.23 8.08
CA LEU A 532 -18.66 -7.12 9.53
C LEU A 532 -19.75 -8.08 10.04
N GLY A 533 -19.65 -8.44 11.33
CA GLY A 533 -20.69 -9.21 12.02
C GLY A 533 -21.96 -8.40 12.26
N VAL A 534 -23.07 -9.07 12.59
CA VAL A 534 -24.39 -8.45 12.76
C VAL A 534 -24.46 -7.38 13.88
N ASP A 535 -23.58 -7.43 14.87
CA ASP A 535 -23.48 -6.41 15.92
C ASP A 535 -22.67 -5.18 15.51
N GLU A 536 -21.72 -5.33 14.58
CA GLU A 536 -20.82 -4.26 14.13
C GLU A 536 -21.36 -3.55 12.87
N LEU A 537 -22.10 -4.27 12.02
CA LEU A 537 -22.80 -3.70 10.87
C LEU A 537 -23.94 -2.78 11.34
N LEU A 538 -23.88 -1.51 10.99
CA LEU A 538 -24.95 -0.53 11.21
C LEU A 538 -25.95 -0.52 10.05
N VAL A 539 -27.20 -0.18 10.33
CA VAL A 539 -28.19 0.15 9.30
C VAL A 539 -28.07 1.61 8.86
N GLU A 540 -28.10 1.82 7.55
CA GLU A 540 -27.99 3.14 6.90
C GLU A 540 -29.19 3.40 5.98
N ASP A 541 -29.45 4.67 5.68
CA ASP A 541 -30.62 5.11 4.93
C ASP A 541 -30.50 4.80 3.43
N GLY A 542 -31.50 4.11 2.87
CA GLY A 542 -31.55 3.66 1.48
C GLY A 542 -30.89 2.31 1.20
N GLU A 543 -30.23 1.68 2.17
CA GLU A 543 -29.50 0.41 1.96
C GLU A 543 -30.40 -0.83 1.90
N HIS A 544 -29.90 -1.86 1.21
CA HIS A 544 -30.58 -3.14 1.05
C HIS A 544 -29.72 -4.28 1.64
N TYR A 545 -30.24 -4.96 2.66
CA TYR A 545 -29.57 -6.06 3.34
C TYR A 545 -30.21 -7.39 2.97
N LEU A 546 -29.41 -8.37 2.57
CA LEU A 546 -29.88 -9.71 2.18
C LEU A 546 -29.19 -10.77 3.04
N TYR A 547 -29.96 -11.63 3.71
CA TYR A 547 -29.46 -12.93 4.18
C TYR A 547 -29.86 -14.02 3.18
N TRP A 548 -28.88 -14.74 2.63
CA TRP A 548 -29.10 -15.80 1.64
C TRP A 548 -28.56 -17.14 2.15
N TYR A 549 -29.44 -18.14 2.22
CA TYR A 549 -29.08 -19.52 2.53
C TYR A 549 -28.64 -20.24 1.27
N LYS A 550 -27.33 -20.34 1.04
CA LYS A 550 -26.76 -20.96 -0.17
C LYS A 550 -25.65 -21.94 0.15
N LYS A 551 -25.36 -22.80 -0.83
CA LYS A 551 -24.22 -23.71 -0.77
C LYS A 551 -22.93 -23.00 -1.21
N LEU A 552 -21.83 -23.25 -0.48
CA LEU A 552 -20.45 -22.91 -0.84
C LEU A 552 -19.70 -24.07 -1.55
#